data_AF-A0A9D4MVE6-F1
#
_entry.id   AF-A0A9D4MVE6-F1
#
_cell.length_a   1.000
_cell.length_b   1.000
_cell.length_c   1.000
_cell.angle_alpha   90.00
_cell.angle_beta   90.00
_cell.angle_gamma   90.00
#
_symmetry.space_group_name_H-M   'P 1'
#
loop_
_entity.id
_entity.type
_entity.pdbx_description
1 polymer ?
#
loop_
_entity_poly.entity_id
_entity_poly.type
_entity_poly.pdbx_seq_one_letter_code
_entity_poly.pdbx_strand_id
1 'polypeptide(L)'
;IIPRSILMTTFEGIHYILCALGDGSLFYFHLNIETGYLTEKKKVTLGTQPTVLRTFKSLSTTNVFACSDRPTVIYSSNHKLVFSNVNLKEVNHMCPLNSDCYTDSLAIANDNTLTIGTIDEIQKLHIRTIPLGESPRRIAYQEASQTFGVISMRTDLQDGSSVTPSRQSASTHASSTSNSSNSKMVNTGTSMMGDHMYGDEIEVHSLLVIDQHTFEVLHAHTLLPNEFATSLLSTKLGDDPNTYYIVGTAFVHPEEAEPKRGRIVVFHCNDGKVIQVAEEEIPGAAYSLCEFNGKLLASVNSTVRLFEWRTFAKELNMECSHFNNIIALFLKTKGDFILVGDLMRSITLLLYKPMEGTFEEIARDCNPNWMSAVEILDDDIFLGAENSFNLFTCHKDSAATTDEERQNLQETGLFHLGEFVNVFRHGSLVMQHAFESTTPTQGSVLIGTVNGAIGLVTQLPADLFNFLLEVQNKLAKVIKSVGKIDHAFWRTFSTDRKSEVCLGFIDGDLIESFLDLSRDKMQEVAQGLQIDDGSGMKRDANVDDLVKMIEELTRIH
;
A
#
# COMPACT_ATOMS: atom_id res chain seq x y z
N ILE A 1 2.23 -9.20 -40.38
CA ILE A 1 2.92 -8.25 -39.47
C ILE A 1 4.40 -8.23 -39.86
N ILE A 2 5.01 -7.06 -40.03
CA ILE A 2 6.37 -6.90 -40.56
C ILE A 2 7.29 -6.37 -39.44
N PRO A 3 8.54 -6.86 -39.31
CA PRO A 3 9.54 -6.28 -38.43
C PRO A 3 9.81 -4.81 -38.77
N ARG A 4 9.82 -3.95 -37.76
CA ARG A 4 10.02 -2.50 -37.89
C ARG A 4 11.37 -2.04 -37.37
N SER A 5 11.88 -2.69 -36.33
CA SER A 5 13.19 -2.42 -35.77
C SER A 5 13.85 -3.71 -35.32
N ILE A 6 15.14 -3.87 -35.60
CA ILE A 6 15.94 -4.99 -35.13
C ILE A 6 17.22 -4.46 -34.50
N LEU A 7 17.64 -5.07 -33.39
CA LEU A 7 18.81 -4.65 -32.65
C LEU A 7 19.52 -5.85 -32.02
N MET A 8 20.83 -5.93 -32.22
CA MET A 8 21.70 -6.88 -31.53
C MET A 8 22.40 -6.16 -30.39
N THR A 9 22.36 -6.71 -29.19
CA THR A 9 22.94 -6.09 -28.00
C THR A 9 23.46 -7.14 -27.03
N THR A 10 24.32 -6.72 -26.11
CA THR A 10 24.87 -7.58 -25.06
C THR A 10 24.45 -7.03 -23.72
N PHE A 11 23.85 -7.89 -22.89
CA PHE A 11 23.52 -7.58 -21.50
C PHE A 11 24.15 -8.61 -20.59
N GLU A 12 24.87 -8.17 -19.55
CA GLU A 12 25.52 -9.06 -18.55
C GLU A 12 26.33 -10.22 -19.16
N GLY A 13 26.97 -9.99 -20.31
CA GLY A 13 27.76 -10.99 -21.04
C GLY A 13 26.97 -11.95 -21.93
N ILE A 14 25.63 -11.87 -21.95
CA ILE A 14 24.75 -12.64 -22.82
C ILE A 14 24.36 -11.77 -24.02
N HIS A 15 24.44 -12.34 -25.22
CA HIS A 15 24.11 -11.64 -26.46
C HIS A 15 22.66 -11.92 -26.86
N TYR A 16 21.95 -10.87 -27.27
CA TYR A 16 20.54 -10.92 -27.62
C TYR A 16 20.28 -10.33 -29.00
N ILE A 17 19.31 -10.90 -29.71
CA ILE A 17 18.62 -10.24 -30.82
C ILE A 17 17.24 -9.80 -30.34
N LEU A 18 16.95 -8.51 -30.49
CA LEU A 18 15.67 -7.88 -30.24
C LEU A 18 15.02 -7.54 -31.59
N CYS A 19 13.78 -7.97 -31.81
CA CYS A 19 13.03 -7.74 -33.04
C CYS A 19 11.65 -7.19 -32.70
N ALA A 20 11.46 -5.89 -32.95
CA ALA A 20 10.20 -5.20 -32.75
C ALA A 20 9.36 -5.21 -34.03
N LEU A 21 8.08 -5.52 -33.87
CA LEU A 21 7.09 -5.60 -34.94
C LEU A 21 6.23 -4.34 -35.01
N GLY A 22 5.48 -4.19 -36.10
CA GLY A 22 4.59 -3.04 -36.32
C GLY A 22 3.31 -3.01 -35.49
N ASP A 23 3.01 -4.08 -34.73
CA ASP A 23 1.87 -4.21 -33.83
C ASP A 23 2.24 -3.95 -32.35
N GLY A 24 3.46 -3.48 -32.08
CA GLY A 24 3.99 -3.27 -30.73
C GLY A 24 4.49 -4.53 -30.02
N SER A 25 4.48 -5.69 -30.69
CA SER A 25 5.11 -6.92 -30.20
C SER A 25 6.64 -6.84 -30.32
N LEU A 26 7.36 -7.22 -29.26
CA LEU A 26 8.81 -7.42 -29.25
C LEU A 26 9.12 -8.91 -29.09
N PHE A 27 9.94 -9.45 -29.98
CA PHE A 27 10.56 -10.76 -29.82
C PHE A 27 12.02 -10.60 -29.42
N TYR A 28 12.47 -11.45 -28.50
CA TYR A 28 13.89 -11.54 -28.17
C TYR A 28 14.38 -12.97 -28.11
N PHE A 29 15.66 -13.13 -28.43
CA PHE A 29 16.34 -14.42 -28.58
C PHE A 29 17.75 -14.32 -28.00
N HIS A 30 18.26 -15.42 -27.48
CA HIS A 30 19.69 -15.58 -27.22
C HIS A 30 20.42 -15.76 -28.55
N LEU A 31 21.45 -14.94 -28.78
CA LEU A 31 22.31 -14.98 -29.95
C LEU A 31 23.62 -15.68 -29.58
N ASN A 32 23.90 -16.82 -30.18
CA ASN A 32 25.24 -17.37 -30.11
C ASN A 32 26.11 -16.71 -31.20
N ILE A 33 27.09 -15.88 -30.80
CA ILE A 33 27.94 -15.13 -31.75
C ILE A 33 28.80 -16.05 -32.62
N GLU A 34 29.24 -17.19 -32.09
CA GLU A 34 30.13 -18.10 -32.82
C GLU A 34 29.40 -18.87 -33.92
N THR A 35 28.16 -19.29 -33.65
CA THR A 35 27.36 -20.14 -34.55
C THR A 35 26.29 -19.39 -35.34
N GLY A 36 25.87 -18.21 -34.87
CA GLY A 36 24.78 -17.42 -35.44
C GLY A 36 23.38 -17.96 -35.15
N TYR A 37 23.23 -19.02 -34.33
CA TYR A 37 21.92 -19.57 -33.99
C TYR A 37 21.18 -18.70 -32.96
N LEU A 38 19.85 -18.66 -33.12
CA LEU A 38 18.92 -18.01 -32.21
C LEU A 38 18.24 -19.07 -31.34
N THR A 39 18.39 -18.97 -30.04
CA THR A 39 17.75 -19.86 -29.06
C THR A 39 16.83 -19.07 -28.13
N GLU A 40 16.01 -19.78 -27.34
CA GLU A 40 15.16 -19.18 -26.30
C GLU A 40 14.27 -18.03 -26.80
N LYS A 41 13.50 -18.30 -27.86
CA LYS A 41 12.49 -17.35 -28.37
C LYS A 41 11.51 -16.97 -27.26
N LYS A 42 11.48 -15.69 -26.91
CA LYS A 42 10.48 -15.08 -26.03
C LYS A 42 9.79 -13.91 -26.73
N LYS A 43 8.56 -13.61 -26.30
CA LYS A 43 7.70 -12.54 -26.82
C LYS A 43 7.22 -11.69 -25.65
N VAL A 44 7.18 -10.37 -25.83
CA VAL A 44 6.58 -9.40 -24.91
C VAL A 44 5.84 -8.35 -25.75
N THR A 45 4.74 -7.81 -25.25
CA THR A 45 4.00 -6.73 -25.92
C THR A 45 4.25 -5.41 -25.20
N LEU A 46 4.87 -4.43 -25.87
CA LEU A 46 5.25 -3.15 -25.27
C LEU A 46 4.18 -2.07 -25.47
N GLY A 47 3.54 -2.05 -26.64
CA GLY A 47 2.54 -1.05 -27.00
C GLY A 47 1.64 -1.54 -28.14
N THR A 48 0.97 -0.60 -28.81
CA THR A 48 0.14 -0.88 -29.99
C THR A 48 0.73 -0.31 -31.27
N GLN A 49 1.66 0.65 -31.14
CA GLN A 49 2.33 1.30 -32.26
C GLN A 49 3.66 0.61 -32.62
N PRO A 50 4.18 0.83 -33.84
CA PRO A 50 5.50 0.37 -34.26
C PRO A 50 6.63 0.86 -33.33
N THR A 51 7.34 -0.08 -32.71
CA THR A 51 8.42 0.26 -31.78
C THR A 51 9.77 0.40 -32.47
N VAL A 52 10.52 1.48 -32.15
CA VAL A 52 11.90 1.70 -32.61
C VAL A 52 12.88 1.46 -31.45
N LEU A 53 13.89 0.62 -31.68
CA LEU A 53 14.88 0.24 -30.66
C LEU A 53 16.17 1.06 -30.78
N ARG A 54 16.66 1.59 -29.67
CA ARG A 54 17.93 2.34 -29.60
C ARG A 54 18.76 1.97 -28.38
N THR A 55 20.03 1.66 -28.59
CA THR A 55 20.97 1.45 -27.48
C THR A 55 21.39 2.78 -26.86
N PHE A 56 21.50 2.83 -25.54
CA PHE A 56 22.15 3.91 -24.82
C PHE A 56 22.94 3.35 -23.64
N LYS A 57 23.83 4.17 -23.08
CA LYS A 57 24.60 3.80 -21.89
C LYS A 57 24.14 4.64 -20.71
N SER A 58 23.95 4.01 -19.56
CA SER A 58 23.70 4.68 -18.28
C SER A 58 24.59 4.06 -17.22
N LEU A 59 25.32 4.89 -16.46
CA LEU A 59 26.18 4.46 -15.34
C LEU A 59 27.05 3.22 -15.67
N SER A 60 27.68 3.21 -16.85
CA SER A 60 28.52 2.13 -17.41
C SER A 60 27.82 0.85 -17.89
N THR A 61 26.50 0.74 -17.74
CA THR A 61 25.70 -0.36 -18.29
C THR A 61 25.11 0.02 -19.65
N THR A 62 24.99 -0.97 -20.56
CA THR A 62 24.34 -0.77 -21.87
C THR A 62 22.89 -1.20 -21.77
N ASN A 63 21.98 -0.29 -22.11
CA ASN A 63 20.54 -0.47 -22.03
C ASN A 63 19.92 -0.19 -23.41
N VAL A 64 18.68 -0.65 -23.63
CA VAL A 64 17.94 -0.40 -24.87
C VAL A 64 16.67 0.37 -24.56
N PHE A 65 16.45 1.45 -25.29
CA PHE A 65 15.23 2.23 -25.26
C PHE A 65 14.31 1.79 -26.40
N ALA A 66 13.08 1.44 -26.06
CA ALA A 66 12.00 1.12 -26.98
C ALA A 66 11.08 2.34 -27.11
N CYS A 67 11.17 3.02 -28.26
CA CYS A 67 10.37 4.20 -28.60
C CYS A 67 9.01 3.73 -29.14
N SER A 68 7.91 4.07 -28.48
CA SER A 68 6.54 3.72 -28.85
C SER A 68 5.54 4.68 -28.17
N ASP A 69 4.25 4.41 -28.36
CA ASP A 69 3.11 4.88 -27.55
C ASP A 69 3.18 4.47 -26.07
N ARG A 70 3.99 3.46 -25.75
CA ARG A 70 4.37 3.08 -24.39
C ARG A 70 5.90 2.96 -24.35
N PRO A 71 6.62 4.05 -24.04
CA PRO A 71 8.08 4.03 -24.04
C PRO A 71 8.62 3.13 -22.92
N THR A 72 9.55 2.23 -23.26
CA THR A 72 10.07 1.23 -22.32
C THR A 72 11.59 1.16 -22.38
N VAL A 73 12.24 1.06 -21.23
CA VAL A 73 13.67 0.73 -21.11
C VAL A 73 13.82 -0.77 -20.88
N ILE A 74 14.64 -1.39 -21.70
CA ILE A 74 15.01 -2.80 -21.66
C ILE A 74 16.44 -2.87 -21.12
N TYR A 75 16.62 -3.60 -20.03
CA TYR A 75 17.90 -3.85 -19.40
C TYR A 75 17.97 -5.29 -18.89
N SER A 76 19.12 -5.74 -18.40
CA SER A 76 19.24 -7.04 -17.73
C SER A 76 19.52 -6.87 -16.27
N SER A 77 18.89 -7.71 -15.46
CA SER A 77 19.16 -7.86 -14.04
C SER A 77 19.08 -9.35 -13.71
N ASN A 78 20.10 -9.89 -13.03
CA ASN A 78 20.21 -11.30 -12.70
C ASN A 78 20.10 -12.23 -13.94
N HIS A 79 20.75 -11.85 -15.04
CA HIS A 79 20.74 -12.56 -16.33
C HIS A 79 19.36 -12.71 -16.97
N LYS A 80 18.41 -11.84 -16.60
CA LYS A 80 17.05 -11.80 -17.14
C LYS A 80 16.74 -10.39 -17.67
N LEU A 81 16.12 -10.32 -18.84
CA LEU A 81 15.63 -9.06 -19.39
C LEU A 81 14.47 -8.51 -18.57
N VAL A 82 14.58 -7.24 -18.20
CA VAL A 82 13.58 -6.46 -17.48
C VAL A 82 13.13 -5.30 -18.35
N PHE A 83 11.82 -5.03 -18.30
CA PHE A 83 11.14 -3.99 -19.06
C PHE A 83 10.59 -2.98 -18.05
N SER A 84 11.10 -1.75 -18.08
CA SER A 84 10.63 -0.66 -17.21
C SER A 84 10.00 0.44 -18.06
N ASN A 85 8.76 0.81 -17.76
CA ASN A 85 8.08 1.88 -18.48
C ASN A 85 8.64 3.23 -18.08
N VAL A 86 8.77 4.12 -19.07
CA VAL A 86 9.19 5.50 -18.85
C VAL A 86 7.95 6.35 -18.65
N ASN A 87 8.00 7.30 -17.72
CA ASN A 87 6.90 8.22 -17.39
C ASN A 87 6.72 9.31 -18.46
N LEU A 88 6.62 8.93 -19.73
CA LEU A 88 6.35 9.77 -20.89
C LEU A 88 5.22 9.17 -21.71
N LYS A 89 4.33 10.01 -22.24
CA LYS A 89 3.15 9.55 -23.00
C LYS A 89 3.52 8.83 -24.30
N GLU A 90 4.49 9.37 -25.03
CA GLU A 90 4.89 8.83 -26.33
C GLU A 90 6.30 9.32 -26.66
N VAL A 91 7.09 8.44 -27.28
CA VAL A 91 8.42 8.75 -27.79
C VAL A 91 8.55 8.15 -29.18
N ASN A 92 8.80 9.00 -30.19
CA ASN A 92 8.96 8.56 -31.57
C ASN A 92 10.43 8.25 -31.87
N HIS A 93 11.33 9.10 -31.38
CA HIS A 93 12.76 8.94 -31.57
C HIS A 93 13.53 9.29 -30.30
N MET A 94 14.63 8.58 -30.11
CA MET A 94 15.54 8.76 -28.98
C MET A 94 16.99 8.61 -29.47
N CYS A 95 17.88 9.43 -28.94
CA CYS A 95 19.32 9.21 -29.06
C CYS A 95 20.07 9.61 -27.78
N PRO A 96 21.18 8.92 -27.45
CA PRO A 96 22.07 9.38 -26.40
C PRO A 96 22.75 10.69 -26.82
N LEU A 97 22.83 11.64 -25.89
CA LEU A 97 23.44 12.95 -26.07
C LEU A 97 24.42 13.19 -24.93
N ASN A 98 25.71 13.25 -25.25
CA ASN A 98 26.75 13.59 -24.29
C ASN A 98 27.49 14.84 -24.80
N SER A 99 27.14 15.99 -24.24
CA SER A 99 27.75 17.28 -24.57
C SER A 99 28.21 17.98 -23.30
N ASP A 100 29.07 19.00 -23.43
CA ASP A 100 29.61 19.73 -22.28
C ASP A 100 28.51 20.37 -21.41
N CYS A 101 27.40 20.80 -22.02
CA CYS A 101 26.26 21.37 -21.30
C CYS A 101 25.24 20.33 -20.81
N TYR A 102 25.28 19.12 -21.38
CA TYR A 102 24.34 18.04 -21.11
C TYR A 102 25.11 16.72 -21.10
N THR A 103 25.81 16.47 -19.99
CA THR A 103 26.59 15.26 -19.79
C THR A 103 25.66 14.08 -19.53
N ASP A 104 25.97 12.91 -20.10
CA ASP A 104 25.22 11.65 -19.91
C ASP A 104 23.69 11.80 -20.07
N SER A 105 23.27 12.63 -21.03
CA SER A 105 21.87 12.96 -21.27
C SER A 105 21.29 12.18 -22.45
N LEU A 106 19.98 12.29 -22.63
CA LEU A 106 19.22 11.70 -23.71
C LEU A 106 18.43 12.80 -24.42
N ALA A 107 18.39 12.76 -25.74
CA ALA A 107 17.51 13.58 -26.55
C ALA A 107 16.31 12.73 -27.01
N ILE A 108 15.10 13.20 -26.69
CA ILE A 108 13.85 12.49 -26.90
C ILE A 108 12.93 13.40 -27.73
N ALA A 109 12.39 12.87 -28.82
CA ALA A 109 11.47 13.58 -29.70
C ALA A 109 10.13 12.85 -29.81
N ASN A 110 9.05 13.63 -29.71
CA ASN A 110 7.70 13.23 -30.11
C ASN A 110 7.24 14.14 -31.27
N ASP A 111 5.97 14.06 -31.68
CA ASP A 111 5.44 14.84 -32.81
C ASP A 111 5.49 16.36 -32.60
N ASN A 112 5.53 16.84 -31.35
CA ASN A 112 5.36 18.25 -31.01
C ASN A 112 6.60 18.90 -30.39
N THR A 113 7.46 18.13 -29.72
CA THR A 113 8.53 18.65 -28.86
C THR A 113 9.78 17.78 -28.90
N LEU A 114 10.94 18.44 -28.83
CA LEU A 114 12.24 17.82 -28.55
C LEU A 114 12.65 18.18 -27.12
N THR A 115 12.88 17.17 -26.29
CA THR A 115 13.27 17.32 -24.89
C THR A 115 14.65 16.68 -24.67
N ILE A 116 15.50 17.35 -23.88
CA ILE A 116 16.81 16.83 -23.47
C ILE A 116 16.79 16.69 -21.95
N GLY A 117 17.20 15.53 -21.45
CA GLY A 117 17.27 15.27 -20.02
C GLY A 117 18.05 14.03 -19.68
N THR A 118 18.37 13.85 -18.40
CA THR A 118 18.96 12.63 -17.87
C THR A 118 17.86 11.61 -17.56
N ILE A 119 18.22 10.34 -17.54
CA ILE A 119 17.33 9.28 -17.05
C ILE A 119 17.66 8.99 -15.58
N ASP A 120 16.64 8.80 -14.76
CA ASP A 120 16.80 8.29 -13.41
C ASP A 120 17.31 6.83 -13.44
N GLU A 121 17.68 6.29 -12.27
CA GLU A 121 18.04 4.89 -12.18
C GLU A 121 16.93 3.99 -12.74
N ILE A 122 17.32 3.07 -13.61
CA ILE A 122 16.40 2.18 -14.32
C ILE A 122 15.93 1.09 -13.34
N GLN A 123 14.77 1.33 -12.74
CA GLN A 123 14.12 0.42 -11.80
C GLN A 123 12.66 0.19 -12.21
N LYS A 124 12.02 -0.88 -11.74
CA LYS A 124 10.58 -1.12 -11.96
C LYS A 124 9.71 -0.08 -11.24
N LEU A 125 10.10 0.29 -10.02
CA LEU A 125 9.49 1.34 -9.22
C LEU A 125 10.57 2.33 -8.82
N HIS A 126 10.34 3.62 -9.01
CA HIS A 126 11.25 4.66 -8.56
C HIS A 126 10.97 5.02 -7.10
N ILE A 127 11.97 4.89 -6.23
CA ILE A 127 11.86 5.21 -4.81
C ILE A 127 12.65 6.48 -4.52
N ARG A 128 11.96 7.53 -4.06
CA ARG A 128 12.58 8.76 -3.54
C ARG A 128 12.59 8.74 -2.02
N THR A 129 13.78 8.66 -1.41
CA THR A 129 13.94 8.67 0.04
C THR A 129 14.14 10.08 0.58
N ILE A 130 13.30 10.48 1.55
CA ILE A 130 13.45 11.74 2.30
C ILE A 130 13.87 11.41 3.74
N PRO A 131 15.11 11.69 4.17
CA PRO A 131 15.57 11.37 5.51
C PRO A 131 14.97 12.32 6.55
N LEU A 132 14.22 11.79 7.51
CA LEU A 132 13.64 12.59 8.61
C LEU A 132 14.55 12.68 9.85
N GLY A 133 15.49 11.74 10.03
CA GLY A 133 16.31 11.69 11.25
C GLY A 133 15.53 11.38 12.53
N GLU A 134 14.26 10.98 12.44
CA GLU A 134 13.37 10.58 13.54
C GLU A 134 12.33 9.56 13.01
N SER A 135 11.58 8.92 13.90
CA SER A 135 10.71 7.79 13.55
C SER A 135 9.33 8.29 13.10
N PRO A 136 8.94 8.17 11.80
CA PRO A 136 7.58 8.47 11.38
C PRO A 136 6.60 7.39 11.86
N ARG A 137 5.37 7.78 12.22
CA ARG A 137 4.33 6.88 12.75
C ARG A 137 3.07 6.86 11.91
N ARG A 138 2.63 8.01 11.40
CA ARG A 138 1.42 8.17 10.56
C ARG A 138 1.65 9.26 9.54
N ILE A 139 0.98 9.15 8.39
CA ILE A 139 1.00 10.14 7.31
C ILE A 139 -0.42 10.39 6.79
N ALA A 140 -0.73 11.64 6.47
CA ALA A 140 -1.97 12.03 5.81
C ALA A 140 -1.69 13.14 4.79
N TYR A 141 -2.27 13.03 3.61
CA TYR A 141 -2.20 14.07 2.59
C TYR A 141 -3.34 15.07 2.76
N GLN A 142 -3.07 16.35 2.53
CA GLN A 142 -4.09 17.41 2.52
C GLN A 142 -4.01 18.16 1.19
N GLU A 143 -4.98 17.88 0.32
CA GLU A 143 -5.05 18.50 -1.00
C GLU A 143 -5.27 20.02 -0.91
N ALA A 144 -6.08 20.49 0.04
CA ALA A 144 -6.38 21.92 0.17
C ALA A 144 -5.13 22.79 0.41
N SER A 145 -4.14 22.27 1.13
CA SER A 145 -2.87 22.95 1.42
C SER A 145 -1.71 22.45 0.57
N GLN A 146 -1.89 21.37 -0.21
CA GLN A 146 -0.82 20.70 -0.95
C GLN A 146 0.35 20.27 -0.04
N THR A 147 0.03 19.79 1.17
CA THR A 147 1.01 19.35 2.18
C THR A 147 0.73 17.94 2.69
N PHE A 148 1.77 17.29 3.20
CA PHE A 148 1.68 16.08 4.00
C PHE A 148 1.75 16.42 5.50
N GLY A 149 0.81 15.89 6.27
CA GLY A 149 0.92 15.83 7.72
C GLY A 149 1.59 14.51 8.11
N VAL A 150 2.65 14.56 8.93
CA VAL A 150 3.36 13.38 9.40
C VAL A 150 3.49 13.41 10.91
N ILE A 151 2.98 12.39 11.59
CA ILE A 151 3.29 12.17 13.00
C ILE A 151 4.70 11.56 13.07
N SER A 152 5.55 12.17 13.87
CA SER A 152 6.92 11.72 14.14
C SER A 152 7.16 11.55 15.64
N MET A 153 8.16 10.75 15.97
CA MET A 153 8.69 10.55 17.31
C MET A 153 10.20 10.67 17.27
N ARG A 154 10.75 11.54 18.10
CA ARG A 154 12.19 11.60 18.39
C ARG A 154 12.47 11.23 19.84
N THR A 155 13.71 10.88 20.11
CA THR A 155 14.19 10.60 21.46
C THR A 155 15.02 11.79 21.93
N ASP A 156 14.62 12.39 23.05
CA ASP A 156 15.37 13.44 23.73
C ASP A 156 16.01 12.84 25.01
N LEU A 157 17.17 13.35 25.41
CA LEU A 157 17.88 12.92 26.61
C LEU A 157 17.63 13.91 27.75
N GLN A 158 17.33 13.38 28.94
CA GLN A 158 17.19 14.16 30.16
C GLN A 158 18.57 14.46 30.76
N ASP A 159 18.98 15.72 30.73
CA ASP A 159 20.18 16.26 31.40
C ASP A 159 19.74 17.16 32.57
N GLY A 160 19.62 16.58 33.76
CA GLY A 160 19.17 17.27 34.96
C GLY A 160 17.74 17.81 34.79
N SER A 161 17.57 19.13 34.74
CA SER A 161 16.29 19.80 34.48
C SER A 161 16.03 20.14 33.01
N SER A 162 17.00 19.88 32.13
CA SER A 162 16.91 20.21 30.70
C SER A 162 16.71 18.96 29.85
N VAL A 163 15.90 19.10 28.81
CA VAL A 163 15.68 18.05 27.81
C VAL A 163 16.37 18.50 26.53
N THR A 164 17.33 17.72 26.07
CA THR A 164 18.08 18.02 24.84
C THR A 164 17.83 16.94 23.78
N PRO A 165 17.58 17.32 22.51
CA PRO A 165 17.45 16.33 21.45
C PRO A 165 18.72 15.49 21.31
N SER A 166 18.56 14.16 21.26
CA SER A 166 19.69 13.23 21.12
C SER A 166 20.45 13.41 19.79
N ARG A 167 19.73 13.85 18.75
CA ARG A 167 20.26 14.10 17.40
C ARG A 167 19.41 15.13 16.66
N GLN A 168 19.97 15.67 15.58
CA GLN A 168 19.23 16.49 14.63
C GLN A 168 18.18 15.66 13.88
N SER A 169 17.01 16.25 13.66
CA SER A 169 15.84 15.60 13.06
C SER A 169 14.92 16.61 12.35
N ALA A 170 13.93 16.11 11.63
CA ALA A 170 12.95 16.90 10.90
C ALA A 170 12.22 17.90 11.82
N SER A 171 11.77 17.48 12.99
CA SER A 171 11.13 18.37 13.97
C SER A 171 12.04 19.48 14.51
N THR A 172 13.37 19.29 14.55
CA THR A 172 14.33 20.30 15.03
C THR A 172 14.83 21.26 13.95
N HIS A 173 14.76 20.85 12.67
CA HIS A 173 15.13 21.66 11.50
C HIS A 173 13.94 22.30 10.78
N ALA A 174 12.74 22.16 11.30
CA ALA A 174 11.55 22.73 10.70
C ALA A 174 11.65 24.26 10.56
N SER A 175 11.15 24.79 9.44
CA SER A 175 11.20 26.24 9.16
C SER A 175 10.45 27.07 10.22
N SER A 176 9.47 26.46 10.87
CA SER A 176 8.76 27.06 12.00
C SER A 176 8.36 25.98 13.00
N THR A 177 8.28 26.35 14.28
CA THR A 177 7.92 25.42 15.36
C THR A 177 6.84 26.01 16.24
N SER A 178 6.02 25.14 16.82
CA SER A 178 5.06 25.49 17.88
C SER A 178 4.95 24.35 18.88
N ASN A 179 4.49 24.66 20.10
CA ASN A 179 4.37 23.68 21.18
C ASN A 179 2.95 23.72 21.73
N SER A 180 2.42 22.57 22.13
CA SER A 180 1.21 22.48 22.93
C SER A 180 1.39 23.20 24.27
N SER A 181 0.42 24.03 24.65
CA SER A 181 0.43 24.76 25.93
C SER A 181 -0.73 24.30 26.82
N ASN A 182 -0.43 23.95 28.09
CA ASN A 182 -1.44 23.57 29.09
C ASN A 182 -2.31 24.77 29.48
N SER A 183 -3.37 25.06 28.73
CA SER A 183 -4.32 26.13 29.06
C SER A 183 -5.46 25.69 29.98
N LYS A 184 -5.72 24.37 30.11
CA LYS A 184 -6.84 23.81 30.90
C LYS A 184 -6.47 22.78 31.98
N MET A 185 -5.19 22.44 32.18
CA MET A 185 -4.78 21.55 33.28
C MET A 185 -4.69 22.30 34.61
N VAL A 186 -5.84 22.49 35.26
CA VAL A 186 -5.91 22.87 36.68
C VAL A 186 -5.53 21.66 37.53
N ASN A 187 -4.30 21.71 38.04
CA ASN A 187 -3.88 21.31 39.38
C ASN A 187 -4.78 20.27 40.09
N THR A 188 -4.63 18.99 39.74
CA THR A 188 -5.09 17.86 40.54
C THR A 188 -3.98 16.84 40.71
N GLY A 189 -3.36 16.87 41.89
CA GLY A 189 -2.58 15.77 42.44
C GLY A 189 -1.08 15.83 42.13
N THR A 190 -0.31 16.19 43.14
CA THR A 190 1.09 15.78 43.36
C THR A 190 1.97 15.66 42.12
N SER A 191 2.84 16.66 41.93
CA SER A 191 4.13 16.49 41.28
C SER A 191 4.95 15.44 42.04
N MET A 192 4.63 14.16 41.85
CA MET A 192 5.61 13.10 41.95
C MET A 192 6.47 13.31 40.71
N MET A 193 7.54 14.10 40.88
CA MET A 193 8.68 13.95 40.01
C MET A 193 9.08 12.48 40.18
N GLY A 194 8.67 11.63 39.24
CA GLY A 194 9.32 10.35 39.06
C GLY A 194 10.82 10.63 39.01
N ASP A 195 11.58 9.75 39.63
CA ASP A 195 13.04 9.79 39.76
C ASP A 195 13.65 9.69 38.35
N HIS A 196 13.51 10.74 37.53
CA HIS A 196 14.09 10.82 36.20
C HIS A 196 15.58 10.89 36.41
N MET A 197 16.23 9.76 36.18
CA MET A 197 17.66 9.64 36.35
C MET A 197 18.33 10.39 35.20
N TYR A 198 19.53 10.91 35.48
CA TYR A 198 20.35 11.54 34.45
C TYR A 198 20.59 10.54 33.31
N GLY A 199 20.23 10.93 32.07
CA GLY A 199 20.38 10.09 30.89
C GLY A 199 19.15 9.26 30.50
N ASP A 200 18.00 9.45 31.16
CA ASP A 200 16.75 8.83 30.71
C ASP A 200 16.37 9.32 29.30
N GLU A 201 15.96 8.38 28.45
CA GLU A 201 15.43 8.63 27.12
C GLU A 201 13.94 8.95 27.19
N ILE A 202 13.56 10.10 26.65
CA ILE A 202 12.17 10.58 26.62
C ILE A 202 11.69 10.64 25.16
N GLU A 203 10.57 9.99 24.89
CA GLU A 203 9.92 10.07 23.58
C GLU A 203 9.14 11.37 23.44
N VAL A 204 9.45 12.13 22.38
CA VAL A 204 8.79 13.40 22.05
C VAL A 204 8.10 13.27 20.71
N HIS A 205 6.77 13.35 20.72
CA HIS A 205 5.94 13.29 19.52
C HIS A 205 5.70 14.67 18.92
N SER A 206 5.70 14.75 17.58
CA SER A 206 5.42 15.99 16.85
C SER A 206 4.58 15.74 15.59
N LEU A 207 3.71 16.70 15.26
CA LEU A 207 3.07 16.80 13.94
C LEU A 207 3.93 17.66 13.02
N LEU A 208 4.44 17.06 11.96
CA LEU A 208 5.20 17.72 10.90
C LEU A 208 4.27 18.08 9.75
N VAL A 209 4.45 19.28 9.20
CA VAL A 209 3.85 19.72 7.94
C VAL A 209 4.96 19.76 6.90
N ILE A 210 4.81 18.96 5.85
CA ILE A 210 5.81 18.79 4.79
C ILE A 210 5.22 19.22 3.46
N ASP A 211 5.94 20.02 2.69
CA ASP A 211 5.52 20.46 1.35
C ASP A 211 5.52 19.29 0.35
N GLN A 212 4.50 19.20 -0.51
CA GLN A 212 4.38 18.05 -1.42
C GLN A 212 5.43 18.00 -2.54
N HIS A 213 6.00 19.14 -2.95
CA HIS A 213 6.87 19.22 -4.12
C HIS A 213 8.34 19.09 -3.71
N THR A 214 8.71 19.88 -2.71
CA THR A 214 10.08 20.00 -2.20
C THR A 214 10.38 18.97 -1.12
N PHE A 215 9.36 18.49 -0.40
CA PHE A 215 9.49 17.67 0.82
C PHE A 215 10.23 18.36 1.96
N GLU A 216 10.29 19.69 1.95
CA GLU A 216 10.82 20.48 3.07
C GLU A 216 9.83 20.51 4.23
N VAL A 217 10.36 20.51 5.46
CA VAL A 217 9.57 20.57 6.70
C VAL A 217 9.21 22.04 6.97
N LEU A 218 7.97 22.40 6.67
CA LEU A 218 7.44 23.77 6.80
C LEU A 218 7.18 24.12 8.27
N HIS A 219 6.61 23.18 9.02
CA HIS A 219 6.25 23.39 10.41
C HIS A 219 6.36 22.11 11.24
N ALA A 220 6.79 22.23 12.49
CA ALA A 220 6.73 21.15 13.47
C ALA A 220 5.99 21.62 14.73
N HIS A 221 4.86 20.98 15.03
CA HIS A 221 4.11 21.17 16.26
C HIS A 221 4.45 20.06 17.26
N THR A 222 5.12 20.38 18.35
CA THR A 222 5.48 19.42 19.41
C THR A 222 4.36 19.31 20.44
N LEU A 223 4.01 18.06 20.79
CA LEU A 223 2.95 17.74 21.74
C LEU A 223 3.42 17.87 23.20
N LEU A 224 2.52 17.62 24.15
CA LEU A 224 2.85 17.68 25.57
C LEU A 224 3.83 16.56 25.99
N PRO A 225 4.56 16.74 27.11
CA PRO A 225 5.37 15.67 27.67
C PRO A 225 4.52 14.42 27.98
N ASN A 226 5.06 13.24 27.69
CA ASN A 226 4.37 11.95 27.82
C ASN A 226 3.10 11.81 26.96
N GLU A 227 2.87 12.70 25.98
CA GLU A 227 1.75 12.62 25.04
C GLU A 227 2.20 11.95 23.73
N PHE A 228 1.64 10.78 23.46
CA PHE A 228 1.96 9.95 22.32
C PHE A 228 0.89 10.16 21.26
N ALA A 229 1.31 10.55 20.06
CA ALA A 229 0.43 10.68 18.92
C ALA A 229 0.23 9.31 18.24
N THR A 230 -1.01 8.84 18.19
CA THR A 230 -1.37 7.46 17.80
C THR A 230 -2.07 7.40 16.44
N SER A 231 -2.83 8.43 16.08
CA SER A 231 -3.63 8.49 14.85
C SER A 231 -3.62 9.87 14.21
N LEU A 232 -3.74 9.91 12.88
CA LEU A 232 -3.76 11.13 12.08
C LEU A 232 -4.80 10.99 10.96
N LEU A 233 -5.59 12.04 10.77
CA LEU A 233 -6.56 12.16 9.69
C LEU A 233 -6.50 13.56 9.09
N SER A 234 -6.67 13.68 7.77
CA SER A 234 -6.85 14.95 7.08
C SER A 234 -8.24 14.94 6.44
N THR A 235 -9.14 15.81 6.90
CA THR A 235 -10.52 15.82 6.38
C THR A 235 -11.27 17.13 6.65
N LYS A 236 -12.45 17.29 6.05
CA LYS A 236 -13.46 18.29 6.39
C LYS A 236 -14.48 17.66 7.34
N LEU A 237 -15.08 18.49 8.20
CA LEU A 237 -16.08 18.05 9.16
C LEU A 237 -17.34 18.91 9.09
N GLY A 238 -18.50 18.26 9.13
CA GLY A 238 -19.81 18.88 8.99
C GLY A 238 -19.90 19.74 7.72
N ASP A 239 -20.53 20.91 7.87
CA ASP A 239 -20.63 21.92 6.81
C ASP A 239 -19.47 22.93 6.83
N ASP A 240 -18.40 22.68 7.59
CA ASP A 240 -17.24 23.56 7.65
C ASP A 240 -16.44 23.46 6.34
N PRO A 241 -16.21 24.57 5.60
CA PRO A 241 -15.46 24.52 4.36
C PRO A 241 -13.97 24.21 4.56
N ASN A 242 -13.46 24.43 5.78
CA ASN A 242 -12.04 24.26 6.10
C ASN A 242 -11.66 22.78 6.17
N THR A 243 -10.42 22.48 5.80
CA THR A 243 -9.82 21.15 5.94
C THR A 243 -8.86 21.14 7.12
N TYR A 244 -8.95 20.11 7.94
CA TYR A 244 -8.23 20.01 9.21
C TYR A 244 -7.32 18.79 9.23
N TYR A 245 -6.18 18.92 9.90
CA TYR A 245 -5.41 17.78 10.40
C TYR A 245 -5.91 17.46 11.80
N ILE A 246 -6.38 16.23 12.01
CA ILE A 246 -6.91 15.76 13.29
C ILE A 246 -5.97 14.70 13.83
N VAL A 247 -5.46 14.93 15.03
CA VAL A 247 -4.49 14.06 15.71
C VAL A 247 -5.15 13.45 16.93
N GLY A 248 -5.13 12.12 17.01
CA GLY A 248 -5.48 11.39 18.23
C GLY A 248 -4.23 11.13 19.06
N THR A 249 -4.32 11.36 20.36
CA THR A 249 -3.22 11.20 21.31
C THR A 249 -3.58 10.32 22.50
N ALA A 250 -2.56 9.90 23.24
CA ALA A 250 -2.65 9.19 24.50
C ALA A 250 -1.59 9.71 25.47
N PHE A 251 -1.92 9.90 26.75
CA PHE A 251 -0.93 10.16 27.79
C PHE A 251 -0.41 8.82 28.33
N VAL A 252 0.87 8.56 28.11
CA VAL A 252 1.50 7.28 28.45
C VAL A 252 2.37 7.46 29.68
N HIS A 253 2.04 6.73 30.73
CA HIS A 253 2.80 6.72 31.98
C HIS A 253 3.31 5.30 32.24
N PRO A 254 4.60 5.11 32.59
CA PRO A 254 5.17 3.77 32.83
C PRO A 254 4.46 2.97 33.93
N GLU A 255 3.80 3.64 34.86
CA GLU A 255 3.05 3.00 35.96
C GLU A 255 1.68 2.45 35.50
N GLU A 256 1.20 2.83 34.32
CA GLU A 256 -0.11 2.43 33.81
C GLU A 256 0.02 1.33 32.76
N ALA A 257 -0.74 0.24 32.93
CA ALA A 257 -0.80 -0.83 31.94
C ALA A 257 -1.48 -0.40 30.63
N GLU A 258 -2.44 0.53 30.73
CA GLU A 258 -3.16 1.10 29.59
C GLU A 258 -3.37 2.61 29.81
N PRO A 259 -3.24 3.45 28.77
CA PRO A 259 -3.50 4.87 28.88
C PRO A 259 -4.95 5.13 29.32
N LYS A 260 -5.12 5.88 30.41
CA LYS A 260 -6.46 6.29 30.92
C LYS A 260 -6.92 7.64 30.40
N ARG A 261 -6.00 8.41 29.80
CA ARG A 261 -6.25 9.76 29.28
C ARG A 261 -5.63 9.91 27.91
N GLY A 262 -6.27 10.70 27.06
CA GLY A 262 -5.79 11.12 25.76
C GLY A 262 -6.62 12.28 25.26
N ARG A 263 -6.31 12.78 24.06
CA ARG A 263 -7.03 13.91 23.46
C ARG A 263 -7.18 13.73 21.97
N ILE A 264 -8.17 14.39 21.39
CA ILE A 264 -8.31 14.60 19.96
C ILE A 264 -8.06 16.07 19.70
N VAL A 265 -7.01 16.38 18.96
CA VAL A 265 -6.58 17.76 18.68
C VAL A 265 -6.80 18.06 17.21
N VAL A 266 -7.52 19.14 16.93
CA VAL A 266 -7.86 19.58 15.57
C VAL A 266 -6.99 20.76 15.20
N PHE A 267 -6.18 20.61 14.15
CA PHE A 267 -5.30 21.63 13.61
C PHE A 267 -5.79 22.13 12.26
N HIS A 268 -5.70 23.44 12.05
CA HIS A 268 -5.88 24.06 10.75
C HIS A 268 -4.52 24.47 10.19
N CYS A 269 -4.20 24.03 8.97
CA CYS A 269 -2.99 24.43 8.28
C CYS A 269 -3.27 25.72 7.49
N ASN A 270 -2.57 26.80 7.80
CA ASN A 270 -2.62 28.04 7.04
C ASN A 270 -1.20 28.48 6.66
N ASP A 271 -0.95 28.67 5.37
CA ASP A 271 0.37 29.04 4.83
C ASP A 271 1.52 28.17 5.36
N GLY A 272 1.30 26.85 5.39
CA GLY A 272 2.30 25.87 5.84
C GLY A 272 2.50 25.79 7.36
N LYS A 273 1.74 26.56 8.16
CA LYS A 273 1.78 26.54 9.63
C LYS A 273 0.50 25.96 10.20
N VAL A 274 0.61 25.09 11.19
CA VAL A 274 -0.56 24.56 11.89
C VAL A 274 -0.92 25.41 13.10
N ILE A 275 -2.22 25.64 13.26
CA ILE A 275 -2.81 26.33 14.41
C ILE A 275 -3.82 25.37 15.03
N GLN A 276 -3.74 25.15 16.34
CA GLN A 276 -4.74 24.37 17.07
C GLN A 276 -6.07 25.14 17.11
N VAL A 277 -7.13 24.50 16.65
CA VAL A 277 -8.47 25.08 16.52
C VAL A 277 -9.43 24.50 17.55
N ALA A 278 -9.34 23.20 17.82
CA ALA A 278 -10.18 22.53 18.80
C ALA A 278 -9.40 21.43 19.53
N GLU A 279 -9.93 21.04 20.68
CA GLU A 279 -9.40 19.96 21.51
C GLU A 279 -10.55 19.32 22.29
N GLU A 280 -10.59 18.00 22.28
CA GLU A 280 -11.53 17.20 23.06
C GLU A 280 -10.76 16.17 23.90
N GLU A 281 -11.00 16.14 25.21
CA GLU A 281 -10.39 15.14 26.09
C GLU A 281 -11.15 13.81 26.02
N ILE A 282 -10.41 12.71 25.98
CA ILE A 282 -10.96 11.35 25.89
C ILE A 282 -10.40 10.44 27.00
N PRO A 283 -11.19 9.49 27.51
CA PRO A 283 -10.77 8.60 28.60
C PRO A 283 -10.02 7.38 28.05
N GLY A 284 -8.90 7.61 27.37
CA GLY A 284 -8.05 6.55 26.82
C GLY A 284 -7.22 7.00 25.62
N ALA A 285 -6.63 6.05 24.91
CA ALA A 285 -5.84 6.31 23.71
C ALA A 285 -6.71 6.31 22.44
N ALA A 286 -6.58 7.33 21.59
CA ALA A 286 -7.23 7.38 20.27
C ALA A 286 -6.45 6.55 19.23
N TYR A 287 -6.65 5.23 19.18
CA TYR A 287 -5.85 4.33 18.33
C TYR A 287 -6.05 4.56 16.82
N SER A 288 -7.29 4.82 16.39
CA SER A 288 -7.62 5.10 14.99
C SER A 288 -8.66 6.22 14.88
N LEU A 289 -8.57 6.97 13.78
CA LEU A 289 -9.51 8.01 13.38
C LEU A 289 -9.95 7.77 11.94
N CYS A 290 -11.23 7.97 11.65
CA CYS A 290 -11.80 7.90 10.31
C CYS A 290 -12.80 9.04 10.11
N GLU A 291 -12.84 9.57 8.88
CA GLU A 291 -13.96 10.38 8.46
C GLU A 291 -15.17 9.47 8.23
N PHE A 292 -16.34 9.93 8.66
CA PHE A 292 -17.57 9.17 8.57
C PHE A 292 -18.76 10.10 8.33
N ASN A 293 -19.16 10.27 7.07
CA ASN A 293 -20.33 11.06 6.67
C ASN A 293 -20.33 12.49 7.22
N GLY A 294 -19.19 13.18 7.15
CA GLY A 294 -18.95 14.51 7.71
C GLY A 294 -18.74 14.54 9.23
N LYS A 295 -18.80 13.39 9.91
CA LYS A 295 -18.51 13.25 11.34
C LYS A 295 -17.13 12.63 11.55
N LEU A 296 -16.65 12.68 12.78
CA LEU A 296 -15.39 12.07 13.18
C LEU A 296 -15.64 10.78 13.95
N LEU A 297 -15.22 9.65 13.39
CA LEU A 297 -15.23 8.36 14.06
C LEU A 297 -13.86 8.11 14.70
N ALA A 298 -13.85 7.73 15.98
CA ALA A 298 -12.62 7.45 16.71
C ALA A 298 -12.73 6.15 17.51
N SER A 299 -11.65 5.37 17.55
CA SER A 299 -11.51 4.26 18.49
C SER A 299 -10.70 4.70 19.71
N VAL A 300 -11.28 4.53 20.89
CA VAL A 300 -10.72 4.92 22.19
C VAL A 300 -10.74 3.71 23.12
N ASN A 301 -9.59 3.07 23.33
CA ASN A 301 -9.48 1.80 24.06
C ASN A 301 -10.52 0.76 23.59
N SER A 302 -11.38 0.30 24.48
CA SER A 302 -12.46 -0.66 24.21
C SER A 302 -13.68 -0.05 23.51
N THR A 303 -13.67 1.26 23.23
CA THR A 303 -14.84 1.99 22.73
C THR A 303 -14.66 2.51 21.32
N VAL A 304 -15.71 2.45 20.52
CA VAL A 304 -15.80 3.16 19.23
C VAL A 304 -16.80 4.28 19.41
N ARG A 305 -16.37 5.52 19.12
CA ARG A 305 -17.14 6.74 19.40
C ARG A 305 -17.32 7.57 18.14
N LEU A 306 -18.52 8.12 17.98
CA LEU A 306 -18.83 9.08 16.93
C LEU A 306 -18.89 10.49 17.52
N PHE A 307 -18.21 11.43 16.87
CA PHE A 307 -18.19 12.83 17.23
C PHE A 307 -18.77 13.68 16.11
N GLU A 308 -19.71 14.55 16.47
CA GLU A 308 -20.27 15.57 15.59
C GLU A 308 -19.46 16.87 15.71
N TRP A 309 -19.17 17.51 14.58
CA TRP A 309 -18.46 18.79 14.55
C TRP A 309 -19.44 19.96 14.61
N ARG A 310 -19.28 20.81 15.63
CA ARG A 310 -20.06 22.04 15.77
C ARG A 310 -19.35 23.21 15.09
N THR A 311 -19.67 23.46 13.81
CA THR A 311 -19.00 24.47 12.97
C THR A 311 -18.89 25.86 13.62
N PHE A 312 -19.93 26.34 14.31
CA PHE A 312 -19.91 27.67 14.95
C PHE A 312 -19.03 27.75 16.19
N ALA A 313 -19.01 26.69 17.00
CA ALA A 313 -18.21 26.62 18.23
C ALA A 313 -16.78 26.12 17.98
N LYS A 314 -16.58 25.41 16.87
CA LYS A 314 -15.37 24.63 16.56
C LYS A 314 -15.04 23.64 17.68
N GLU A 315 -16.02 22.83 18.04
CA GLU A 315 -15.92 21.82 19.10
C GLU A 315 -16.41 20.45 18.59
N LEU A 316 -15.84 19.39 19.13
CA LEU A 316 -16.27 18.01 18.88
C LEU A 316 -17.24 17.59 19.98
N ASN A 317 -18.43 17.13 19.60
CA ASN A 317 -19.43 16.64 20.52
C ASN A 317 -19.63 15.15 20.34
N MET A 318 -19.45 14.38 21.42
CA MET A 318 -19.74 12.95 21.39
C MET A 318 -21.24 12.71 21.16
N GLU A 319 -21.56 11.98 20.11
CA GLU A 319 -22.93 11.64 19.72
C GLU A 319 -23.33 10.25 20.23
N CYS A 320 -22.55 9.22 19.88
CA CYS A 320 -22.84 7.85 20.27
C CYS A 320 -21.56 7.02 20.50
N SER A 321 -21.72 5.86 21.13
CA SER A 321 -20.60 4.99 21.50
C SER A 321 -21.00 3.51 21.48
N HIS A 322 -20.07 2.67 21.07
CA HIS A 322 -20.15 1.21 21.12
C HIS A 322 -19.02 0.66 22.01
N PHE A 323 -19.34 -0.32 22.88
CA PHE A 323 -18.46 -0.77 23.96
C PHE A 323 -18.04 -2.25 23.88
N ASN A 324 -18.51 -3.02 22.88
CA ASN A 324 -18.30 -4.47 22.82
C ASN A 324 -16.96 -4.86 22.15
N ASN A 325 -15.87 -4.18 22.52
CA ASN A 325 -14.50 -4.47 22.07
C ASN A 325 -13.58 -4.61 23.29
N ILE A 326 -12.46 -5.30 23.14
CA ILE A 326 -11.40 -5.34 24.14
C ILE A 326 -10.52 -4.12 23.94
N ILE A 327 -9.93 -3.99 22.77
CA ILE A 327 -9.23 -2.78 22.33
C ILE A 327 -9.47 -2.63 20.83
N ALA A 328 -10.21 -1.59 20.42
CA ALA A 328 -10.47 -1.27 19.03
C ALA A 328 -9.27 -0.53 18.43
N LEU A 329 -8.40 -1.26 17.72
CA LEU A 329 -7.16 -0.72 17.17
C LEU A 329 -7.32 -0.14 15.76
N PHE A 330 -8.19 -0.75 14.95
CA PHE A 330 -8.34 -0.41 13.55
C PHE A 330 -9.79 -0.06 13.22
N LEU A 331 -9.97 0.94 12.36
CA LEU A 331 -11.26 1.37 11.86
C LEU A 331 -11.20 1.55 10.35
N LYS A 332 -12.26 1.13 9.67
CA LYS A 332 -12.53 1.41 8.25
C LYS A 332 -14.00 1.70 8.07
N THR A 333 -14.33 2.52 7.08
CA THR A 333 -15.69 3.00 6.83
C THR A 333 -16.05 2.79 5.37
N LYS A 334 -17.32 2.43 5.10
CA LYS A 334 -17.89 2.37 3.76
C LYS A 334 -19.39 2.64 3.84
N GLY A 335 -19.81 3.80 3.34
CA GLY A 335 -21.19 4.27 3.56
C GLY A 335 -21.49 4.33 5.06
N ASP A 336 -22.54 3.66 5.49
CA ASP A 336 -22.93 3.60 6.91
C ASP A 336 -22.30 2.43 7.68
N PHE A 337 -21.53 1.57 7.01
CA PHE A 337 -20.81 0.46 7.62
C PHE A 337 -19.48 0.91 8.21
N ILE A 338 -19.18 0.35 9.37
CA ILE A 338 -17.95 0.57 10.13
C ILE A 338 -17.35 -0.80 10.42
N LEU A 339 -16.15 -1.04 9.93
CA LEU A 339 -15.38 -2.25 10.23
C LEU A 339 -14.40 -1.95 11.36
N VAL A 340 -14.48 -2.72 12.44
CA VAL A 340 -13.64 -2.59 13.62
C VAL A 340 -12.69 -3.79 13.70
N GLY A 341 -11.39 -3.53 13.73
CA GLY A 341 -10.38 -4.53 14.05
C GLY A 341 -9.97 -4.44 15.52
N ASP A 342 -10.25 -5.50 16.29
CA ASP A 342 -9.93 -5.60 17.71
C ASP A 342 -8.55 -6.23 17.94
N LEU A 343 -7.88 -5.91 19.05
CA LEU A 343 -6.60 -6.51 19.42
C LEU A 343 -6.61 -8.03 19.43
N MET A 344 -7.70 -8.68 19.89
CA MET A 344 -7.79 -10.14 19.95
C MET A 344 -9.16 -10.75 19.65
N ARG A 345 -10.19 -9.93 19.39
CA ARG A 345 -11.55 -10.38 18.98
C ARG A 345 -11.80 -10.23 17.48
N SER A 346 -10.76 -10.37 16.66
CA SER A 346 -10.87 -10.30 15.20
C SER A 346 -11.63 -9.05 14.70
N ILE A 347 -12.59 -9.24 13.80
CA ILE A 347 -13.31 -8.19 13.10
C ILE A 347 -14.77 -8.11 13.58
N THR A 348 -15.26 -6.89 13.81
CA THR A 348 -16.68 -6.60 14.09
C THR A 348 -17.22 -5.60 13.07
N LEU A 349 -18.38 -5.87 12.51
CA LEU A 349 -19.10 -4.98 11.59
C LEU A 349 -20.21 -4.24 12.33
N LEU A 350 -20.11 -2.91 12.37
CA LEU A 350 -21.13 -2.03 12.92
C LEU A 350 -21.85 -1.30 11.78
N LEU A 351 -23.13 -1.01 11.99
CA LEU A 351 -23.94 -0.14 11.15
C LEU A 351 -24.34 1.08 11.97
N TYR A 352 -24.13 2.27 11.43
CA TYR A 352 -24.69 3.48 12.01
C TYR A 352 -26.13 3.66 11.54
N LYS A 353 -27.05 3.94 12.46
CA LYS A 353 -28.46 4.26 12.17
C LYS A 353 -28.67 5.77 12.35
N PRO A 354 -28.66 6.58 11.28
CA PRO A 354 -28.72 8.04 11.39
C PRO A 354 -29.99 8.56 12.07
N MET A 355 -31.12 7.87 11.88
CA MET A 355 -32.40 8.26 12.50
C MET A 355 -32.43 8.02 14.02
N GLU A 356 -31.70 7.02 14.50
CA GLU A 356 -31.63 6.66 15.91
C GLU A 356 -30.43 7.33 16.61
N GLY A 357 -29.41 7.72 15.86
CA GLY A 357 -28.16 8.25 16.40
C GLY A 357 -27.36 7.18 17.15
N THR A 358 -27.45 5.91 16.75
CA THR A 358 -26.87 4.76 17.46
C THR A 358 -26.06 3.87 16.52
N PHE A 359 -25.19 3.05 17.13
CA PHE A 359 -24.53 1.94 16.44
C PHE A 359 -25.26 0.64 16.71
N GLU A 360 -25.42 -0.15 15.66
CA GLU A 360 -25.91 -1.52 15.71
C GLU A 360 -24.79 -2.47 15.30
N GLU A 361 -24.54 -3.50 16.10
CA GLU A 361 -23.62 -4.58 15.72
C GLU A 361 -24.35 -5.52 14.76
N ILE A 362 -23.90 -5.56 13.50
CA ILE A 362 -24.53 -6.37 12.45
C ILE A 362 -24.00 -7.79 12.51
N ALA A 363 -22.68 -7.93 12.51
CA ALA A 363 -22.04 -9.23 12.51
C ALA A 363 -20.63 -9.15 13.10
N ARG A 364 -20.11 -10.29 13.55
CA ARG A 364 -18.77 -10.41 14.12
C ARG A 364 -18.13 -11.73 13.72
N ASP A 365 -16.82 -11.73 13.53
CA ASP A 365 -16.03 -12.95 13.48
C ASP A 365 -15.74 -13.44 14.91
N CYS A 366 -16.18 -14.66 15.21
CA CYS A 366 -16.03 -15.26 16.53
C CYS A 366 -14.65 -15.89 16.77
N ASN A 367 -13.80 -15.94 15.75
CA ASN A 367 -12.44 -16.44 15.89
C ASN A 367 -11.55 -15.43 16.65
N PRO A 368 -10.66 -15.88 17.54
CA PRO A 368 -9.75 -15.02 18.28
C PRO A 368 -8.49 -14.75 17.45
N ASN A 369 -8.62 -13.85 16.48
CA ASN A 369 -7.51 -13.37 15.65
C ASN A 369 -6.92 -12.09 16.25
N TRP A 370 -5.59 -12.01 16.32
CA TRP A 370 -4.86 -10.85 16.84
C TRP A 370 -4.54 -9.89 15.71
N MET A 371 -5.38 -8.88 15.54
CA MET A 371 -5.38 -8.09 14.32
C MET A 371 -4.13 -7.21 14.18
N SER A 372 -3.61 -7.12 12.95
CA SER A 372 -2.51 -6.23 12.57
C SER A 372 -2.97 -5.15 11.57
N ALA A 373 -3.96 -5.46 10.72
CA ALA A 373 -4.64 -4.50 9.86
C ALA A 373 -6.00 -5.05 9.39
N VAL A 374 -6.92 -4.17 9.00
CA VAL A 374 -8.23 -4.52 8.40
C VAL A 374 -8.56 -3.63 7.21
N GLU A 375 -9.33 -4.13 6.26
CA GLU A 375 -9.84 -3.37 5.12
C GLU A 375 -11.21 -3.87 4.66
N ILE A 376 -12.04 -2.97 4.14
CA ILE A 376 -13.32 -3.32 3.51
C ILE A 376 -13.05 -3.52 2.01
N LEU A 377 -13.28 -4.72 1.47
CA LEU A 377 -13.11 -4.98 0.03
C LEU A 377 -14.36 -4.53 -0.74
N ASP A 378 -15.52 -5.01 -0.30
CA ASP A 378 -16.82 -4.63 -0.83
C ASP A 378 -17.88 -4.52 0.28
N ASP A 379 -19.18 -4.58 -0.03
CA ASP A 379 -20.25 -4.43 0.97
C ASP A 379 -20.46 -5.70 1.84
N ASP A 380 -19.94 -6.83 1.40
CA ASP A 380 -20.16 -8.15 2.01
C ASP A 380 -18.85 -8.86 2.39
N ILE A 381 -17.71 -8.47 1.81
CA ILE A 381 -16.39 -9.08 2.00
C ILE A 381 -15.43 -8.10 2.69
N PHE A 382 -14.83 -8.58 3.79
CA PHE A 382 -13.88 -7.84 4.61
C PHE A 382 -12.54 -8.58 4.67
N LEU A 383 -11.44 -7.85 4.58
CA LEU A 383 -10.08 -8.39 4.64
C LEU A 383 -9.46 -8.12 6.02
N GLY A 384 -8.86 -9.16 6.60
CA GLY A 384 -8.11 -9.09 7.84
C GLY A 384 -6.67 -9.59 7.66
N ALA A 385 -5.74 -8.98 8.40
CA ALA A 385 -4.41 -9.51 8.65
C ALA A 385 -4.22 -9.68 10.15
N GLU A 386 -3.51 -10.75 10.55
CA GLU A 386 -3.25 -11.06 11.96
C GLU A 386 -1.76 -11.30 12.27
N ASN A 387 -1.41 -11.40 13.55
CA ASN A 387 -0.03 -11.39 14.04
C ASN A 387 0.77 -12.66 13.68
N SER A 388 0.13 -13.76 13.31
CA SER A 388 0.78 -14.99 12.82
C SER A 388 1.09 -14.94 11.32
N PHE A 389 1.12 -13.74 10.73
CA PHE A 389 1.47 -13.45 9.34
C PHE A 389 0.47 -14.01 8.31
N ASN A 390 -0.78 -14.24 8.73
CA ASN A 390 -1.85 -14.69 7.85
C ASN A 390 -2.77 -13.54 7.39
N LEU A 391 -3.38 -13.75 6.24
CA LEU A 391 -4.53 -13.01 5.71
C LEU A 391 -5.77 -13.91 5.78
N PHE A 392 -6.92 -13.28 5.99
CA PHE A 392 -8.21 -13.95 5.89
C PHE A 392 -9.28 -12.99 5.35
N THR A 393 -10.34 -13.55 4.77
CA THR A 393 -11.52 -12.78 4.37
C THR A 393 -12.76 -13.27 5.09
N CYS A 394 -13.55 -12.33 5.60
CA CYS A 394 -14.84 -12.57 6.21
C CYS A 394 -15.95 -12.19 5.24
N HIS A 395 -16.96 -13.05 5.10
CA HIS A 395 -18.17 -12.79 4.32
C HIS A 395 -19.38 -12.61 5.24
N LYS A 396 -20.18 -11.57 4.98
CA LYS A 396 -21.47 -11.32 5.62
C LYS A 396 -22.58 -11.99 4.83
N ASP A 397 -23.14 -13.07 5.37
CA ASP A 397 -24.28 -13.74 4.77
C ASP A 397 -25.60 -13.04 5.12
N SER A 398 -25.97 -12.05 4.30
CA SER A 398 -27.25 -11.32 4.47
C SER A 398 -28.49 -12.18 4.14
N ALA A 399 -28.31 -13.31 3.45
CA ALA A 399 -29.39 -14.19 3.00
C ALA A 399 -29.67 -15.35 3.98
N ALA A 400 -28.90 -15.46 5.06
CA ALA A 400 -29.07 -16.51 6.04
C ALA A 400 -30.46 -16.51 6.69
N THR A 401 -30.96 -17.70 6.99
CA THR A 401 -32.35 -17.91 7.42
C THR A 401 -32.61 -17.56 8.87
N THR A 402 -31.57 -17.57 9.70
CA THR A 402 -31.63 -17.25 11.13
C THR A 402 -30.90 -15.95 11.43
N ASP A 403 -31.30 -15.28 12.52
CA ASP A 403 -30.63 -14.05 12.95
C ASP A 403 -29.22 -14.33 13.52
N GLU A 404 -29.03 -15.50 14.14
CA GLU A 404 -27.73 -15.95 14.66
C GLU A 404 -26.70 -16.14 13.53
N GLU A 405 -27.09 -16.78 12.43
CA GLU A 405 -26.22 -16.92 11.25
C GLU A 405 -25.89 -15.57 10.63
N ARG A 406 -26.86 -14.63 10.57
CA ARG A 406 -26.62 -13.27 10.05
C ARG A 406 -25.66 -12.45 10.92
N GLN A 407 -25.60 -12.74 12.22
CA GLN A 407 -24.68 -12.10 13.17
C GLN A 407 -23.27 -12.70 13.13
N ASN A 408 -23.05 -13.80 12.42
CA ASN A 408 -21.74 -14.44 12.34
C ASN A 408 -21.06 -14.15 10.99
N LEU A 409 -19.87 -13.55 11.04
CA LEU A 409 -19.03 -13.41 9.84
C LEU A 409 -18.32 -14.73 9.56
N GLN A 410 -18.48 -15.26 8.34
CA GLN A 410 -17.84 -16.51 7.95
C GLN A 410 -16.47 -16.25 7.33
N GLU A 411 -15.42 -16.88 7.86
CA GLU A 411 -14.11 -16.91 7.20
C GLU A 411 -14.22 -17.72 5.90
N THR A 412 -14.12 -17.03 4.76
CA THR A 412 -14.26 -17.61 3.40
C THR A 412 -12.94 -17.67 2.64
N GLY A 413 -11.92 -16.98 3.15
CA GLY A 413 -10.57 -17.01 2.60
C GLY A 413 -9.55 -17.07 3.72
N LEU A 414 -8.51 -17.87 3.53
CA LEU A 414 -7.45 -18.14 4.50
C LEU A 414 -6.13 -18.27 3.72
N PHE A 415 -5.11 -17.52 4.10
CA PHE A 415 -3.83 -17.50 3.38
C PHE A 415 -2.65 -17.11 4.28
N HIS A 416 -1.58 -17.91 4.30
CA HIS A 416 -0.34 -17.50 4.96
C HIS A 416 0.51 -16.62 4.05
N LEU A 417 0.60 -15.33 4.39
CA LEU A 417 1.39 -14.35 3.64
C LEU A 417 2.88 -14.50 3.94
N GLY A 418 3.23 -14.75 5.20
CA GLY A 418 4.62 -14.78 5.69
C GLY A 418 5.20 -13.40 6.00
N GLU A 419 4.37 -12.36 5.97
CA GLU A 419 4.74 -10.97 6.23
C GLU A 419 3.81 -10.33 7.28
N PHE A 420 4.35 -9.41 8.09
CA PHE A 420 3.56 -8.66 9.06
C PHE A 420 2.99 -7.40 8.42
N VAL A 421 1.69 -7.36 8.19
CA VAL A 421 1.00 -6.23 7.57
C VAL A 421 0.77 -5.11 8.58
N ASN A 422 1.20 -3.88 8.24
CA ASN A 422 0.95 -2.68 9.05
C ASN A 422 -0.20 -1.83 8.52
N VAL A 423 -0.45 -1.86 7.20
CA VAL A 423 -1.42 -0.96 6.58
C VAL A 423 -2.02 -1.57 5.32
N PHE A 424 -3.34 -1.40 5.19
CA PHE A 424 -4.08 -1.56 3.95
C PHE A 424 -4.59 -0.20 3.45
N ARG A 425 -4.48 0.02 2.13
CA ARG A 425 -5.04 1.20 1.46
C ARG A 425 -5.58 0.87 0.08
N HIS A 426 -6.81 1.29 -0.18
CA HIS A 426 -7.36 1.33 -1.54
C HIS A 426 -6.52 2.23 -2.44
N GLY A 427 -6.23 1.74 -3.64
CA GLY A 427 -5.43 2.46 -4.63
C GLY A 427 -4.61 1.50 -5.51
N SER A 428 -4.10 2.02 -6.63
CA SER A 428 -3.21 1.30 -7.53
C SER A 428 -2.03 2.21 -7.90
N LEU A 429 -0.85 1.62 -8.11
CA LEU A 429 0.34 2.32 -8.60
C LEU A 429 0.38 2.40 -10.14
N VAL A 430 -0.52 1.68 -10.81
CA VAL A 430 -0.59 1.63 -12.27
C VAL A 430 -1.48 2.75 -12.78
N MET A 431 -1.09 3.37 -13.89
CA MET A 431 -1.86 4.41 -14.54
C MET A 431 -3.18 3.84 -15.08
N GLN A 432 -4.29 4.11 -14.39
CA GLN A 432 -5.62 3.68 -14.81
C GLN A 432 -6.08 4.53 -16.00
N HIS A 433 -6.02 3.98 -17.21
CA HIS A 433 -6.71 4.55 -18.36
C HIS A 433 -8.19 4.17 -18.27
N ALA A 434 -9.05 5.12 -17.89
CA ALA A 434 -10.50 4.94 -17.73
C ALA A 434 -11.25 4.41 -18.97
N PHE A 435 -10.59 4.29 -20.12
CA PHE A 435 -11.16 3.81 -21.39
C PHE A 435 -10.62 2.44 -21.86
N GLU A 436 -9.67 1.82 -21.14
CA GLU A 436 -9.11 0.49 -21.45
C GLU A 436 -9.41 -0.54 -20.33
N SER A 437 -10.63 -0.58 -19.81
CA SER A 437 -11.02 -1.57 -18.79
C SER A 437 -11.19 -2.97 -19.39
N THR A 438 -10.09 -3.63 -19.73
CA THR A 438 -10.04 -5.07 -20.04
C THR A 438 -9.42 -5.88 -18.90
N THR A 439 -9.03 -5.24 -17.79
CA THR A 439 -8.47 -5.96 -16.63
C THR A 439 -9.56 -6.84 -16.01
N PRO A 440 -9.33 -8.16 -15.86
CA PRO A 440 -10.35 -9.10 -15.43
C PRO A 440 -10.60 -9.09 -13.91
N THR A 441 -9.89 -8.25 -13.15
CA THR A 441 -9.96 -8.18 -11.69
C THR A 441 -10.71 -6.93 -11.22
N GLN A 442 -11.27 -6.98 -10.01
CA GLN A 442 -12.06 -5.90 -9.42
C GLN A 442 -11.43 -5.44 -8.10
N GLY A 443 -11.43 -4.13 -7.86
CA GLY A 443 -10.84 -3.56 -6.65
C GLY A 443 -9.31 -3.64 -6.62
N SER A 444 -8.70 -2.78 -5.81
CA SER A 444 -7.24 -2.68 -5.68
C SER A 444 -6.88 -2.18 -4.28
N VAL A 445 -6.31 -3.05 -3.46
CA VAL A 445 -5.88 -2.74 -2.09
C VAL A 445 -4.38 -3.00 -1.97
N LEU A 446 -3.61 -1.94 -1.74
CA LEU A 446 -2.19 -2.01 -1.46
C LEU A 446 -1.96 -2.43 0.00
N ILE A 447 -0.94 -3.26 0.19
CA ILE A 447 -0.47 -3.77 1.48
C ILE A 447 0.92 -3.21 1.76
N GLY A 448 1.17 -2.69 2.96
CA GLY A 448 2.51 -2.35 3.44
C GLY A 448 2.93 -3.21 4.63
N THR A 449 4.11 -3.82 4.57
CA THR A 449 4.61 -4.75 5.61
C THR A 449 5.79 -4.20 6.43
N VAL A 450 6.11 -4.84 7.55
CA VAL A 450 7.25 -4.50 8.42
C VAL A 450 8.59 -4.65 7.69
N ASN A 451 8.74 -5.65 6.82
CA ASN A 451 9.99 -5.88 6.08
C ASN A 451 10.17 -4.92 4.88
N GLY A 452 9.22 -3.99 4.67
CA GLY A 452 9.24 -3.04 3.55
C GLY A 452 8.69 -3.61 2.24
N ALA A 453 8.06 -4.79 2.26
CA ALA A 453 7.36 -5.31 1.10
C ALA A 453 6.06 -4.52 0.87
N ILE A 454 5.76 -4.28 -0.41
CA ILE A 454 4.49 -3.70 -0.86
C ILE A 454 3.78 -4.75 -1.69
N GLY A 455 2.59 -5.15 -1.25
CA GLY A 455 1.75 -6.14 -1.94
C GLY A 455 0.47 -5.53 -2.50
N LEU A 456 -0.25 -6.31 -3.30
CA LEU A 456 -1.56 -5.94 -3.83
C LEU A 456 -2.57 -7.08 -3.62
N VAL A 457 -3.76 -6.75 -3.14
CA VAL A 457 -4.95 -7.63 -3.15
C VAL A 457 -5.95 -7.11 -4.17
N THR A 458 -6.49 -8.01 -4.98
CA THR A 458 -7.57 -7.73 -5.94
C THR A 458 -8.57 -8.88 -5.94
N GLN A 459 -9.82 -8.59 -6.25
CA GLN A 459 -10.89 -9.59 -6.30
C GLN A 459 -10.98 -10.22 -7.68
N LEU A 460 -11.20 -11.54 -7.71
CA LEU A 460 -11.29 -12.33 -8.92
C LEU A 460 -12.73 -12.81 -9.15
N PRO A 461 -13.25 -12.77 -10.39
CA PRO A 461 -14.46 -13.49 -10.76
C PRO A 461 -14.30 -15.00 -10.52
N ALA A 462 -15.38 -15.69 -10.17
CA ALA A 462 -15.35 -17.11 -9.82
C ALA A 462 -14.75 -18.01 -10.91
N ASP A 463 -15.05 -17.74 -12.18
CA ASP A 463 -14.52 -18.52 -13.32
C ASP A 463 -13.00 -18.36 -13.45
N LEU A 464 -12.50 -17.14 -13.29
CA LEU A 464 -11.07 -16.85 -13.33
C LEU A 464 -10.36 -17.44 -12.10
N PHE A 465 -10.96 -17.35 -10.92
CA PHE A 465 -10.43 -17.94 -9.70
C PHE A 465 -10.23 -19.46 -9.85
N ASN A 466 -11.26 -20.18 -10.32
CA ASN A 466 -11.18 -21.62 -10.52
C ASN A 466 -10.10 -22.00 -11.54
N PHE A 467 -10.00 -21.25 -12.63
CA PHE A 467 -8.96 -21.46 -13.64
C PHE A 467 -7.55 -21.23 -13.08
N LEU A 468 -7.33 -20.11 -12.38
CA LEU A 468 -6.04 -19.80 -11.77
C LEU A 468 -5.66 -20.78 -10.65
N LEU A 469 -6.63 -21.31 -9.92
CA LEU A 469 -6.40 -22.36 -8.92
C LEU A 469 -5.87 -23.65 -9.57
N GLU A 470 -6.43 -24.05 -10.73
CA GLU A 470 -5.91 -25.18 -11.50
C GLU A 470 -4.48 -24.92 -12.00
N VAL A 471 -4.21 -23.71 -12.49
CA VAL A 471 -2.86 -23.27 -12.91
C VAL A 471 -1.88 -23.35 -11.74
N GLN A 472 -2.24 -22.81 -10.58
CA GLN A 472 -1.44 -22.83 -9.35
C GLN A 472 -1.08 -24.26 -8.94
N ASN A 473 -2.06 -25.17 -8.94
CA ASN A 473 -1.86 -26.56 -8.59
C ASN A 473 -0.92 -27.31 -9.55
N LYS A 474 -0.90 -26.94 -10.83
CA LYS A 474 0.04 -27.49 -11.81
C LYS A 474 1.43 -26.87 -11.65
N LEU A 475 1.51 -25.55 -11.46
CA LEU A 475 2.76 -24.83 -11.23
C LEU A 475 3.51 -25.37 -10.00
N ALA A 476 2.80 -25.59 -8.89
CA ALA A 476 3.38 -26.14 -7.67
C ALA A 476 4.02 -27.52 -7.87
N LYS A 477 3.57 -28.32 -8.86
CA LYS A 477 4.16 -29.63 -9.19
C LYS A 477 5.37 -29.52 -10.12
N VAL A 478 5.34 -28.59 -11.07
CA VAL A 478 6.37 -28.42 -12.10
C VAL A 478 7.57 -27.62 -11.57
N ILE A 479 7.33 -26.68 -10.67
CA ILE A 479 8.37 -25.83 -10.07
C ILE A 479 9.07 -26.60 -8.95
N LYS A 480 10.39 -26.66 -9.01
CA LYS A 480 11.21 -27.25 -7.94
C LYS A 480 11.40 -26.21 -6.85
N SER A 481 10.73 -26.43 -5.72
CA SER A 481 10.86 -25.58 -4.54
C SER A 481 12.27 -25.64 -3.93
N VAL A 482 12.79 -24.47 -3.54
CA VAL A 482 14.05 -24.36 -2.80
C VAL A 482 13.85 -24.98 -1.42
N GLY A 483 14.74 -25.88 -1.01
CA GLY A 483 14.59 -26.62 0.25
C GLY A 483 13.51 -27.70 0.26
N LYS A 484 12.86 -27.97 -0.89
CA LYS A 484 11.79 -28.97 -1.04
C LYS A 484 10.58 -28.72 -0.13
N ILE A 485 10.29 -27.45 0.16
CA ILE A 485 9.10 -27.06 0.91
C ILE A 485 7.91 -27.08 -0.04
N ASP A 486 6.84 -27.76 0.34
CA ASP A 486 5.61 -27.78 -0.46
C ASP A 486 4.93 -26.40 -0.41
N HIS A 487 4.48 -25.91 -1.58
CA HIS A 487 3.83 -24.60 -1.68
C HIS A 487 2.52 -24.57 -0.90
N ALA A 488 1.73 -25.64 -0.98
CA ALA A 488 0.50 -25.77 -0.22
C ALA A 488 0.76 -25.71 1.29
N PHE A 489 1.84 -26.36 1.76
CA PHE A 489 2.25 -26.30 3.16
C PHE A 489 2.67 -24.89 3.58
N TRP A 490 3.44 -24.18 2.75
CA TRP A 490 3.84 -22.80 3.04
C TRP A 490 2.65 -21.83 3.13
N ARG A 491 1.64 -21.98 2.27
CA ARG A 491 0.45 -21.09 2.25
C ARG A 491 -0.67 -21.51 3.21
N THR A 492 -0.52 -22.62 3.92
CA THR A 492 -1.46 -23.08 4.97
C THR A 492 -1.61 -22.01 6.05
N PHE A 493 -2.84 -21.58 6.29
CA PHE A 493 -3.16 -20.67 7.39
C PHE A 493 -2.79 -21.33 8.72
N SER A 494 -1.88 -20.72 9.46
CA SER A 494 -1.32 -21.32 10.68
C SER A 494 -1.26 -20.31 11.81
N THR A 495 -1.96 -20.63 12.89
CA THR A 495 -1.92 -19.91 14.17
C THR A 495 -1.58 -20.90 15.28
N ASP A 496 -1.35 -20.42 16.49
CA ASP A 496 -1.14 -21.28 17.67
C ASP A 496 -2.34 -22.21 17.96
N ARG A 497 -3.53 -21.87 17.47
CA ARG A 497 -4.78 -22.59 17.74
C ARG A 497 -5.23 -23.51 16.62
N LYS A 498 -5.03 -23.09 15.37
CA LYS A 498 -5.56 -23.80 14.20
C LYS A 498 -4.58 -23.74 13.04
N SER A 499 -4.57 -24.83 12.28
CA SER A 499 -3.89 -24.93 11.00
C SER A 499 -4.91 -25.41 9.98
N GLU A 500 -5.19 -24.58 8.98
CA GLU A 500 -6.20 -24.81 7.94
C GLU A 500 -5.60 -24.57 6.56
N VAL A 501 -6.04 -25.36 5.58
CA VAL A 501 -5.53 -25.25 4.21
C VAL A 501 -5.91 -23.89 3.61
N CYS A 502 -5.05 -23.40 2.72
CA CYS A 502 -5.32 -22.17 1.96
C CYS A 502 -6.67 -22.27 1.22
N LEU A 503 -7.52 -21.25 1.38
CA LEU A 503 -8.85 -21.16 0.81
C LEU A 503 -9.07 -19.75 0.26
N GLY A 504 -9.78 -19.59 -0.86
CA GLY A 504 -10.24 -18.27 -1.33
C GLY A 504 -9.15 -17.29 -1.80
N PHE A 505 -7.87 -17.69 -1.79
CA PHE A 505 -6.73 -16.88 -2.24
C PHE A 505 -5.95 -17.59 -3.36
N ILE A 506 -5.41 -16.78 -4.28
CA ILE A 506 -4.46 -17.19 -5.31
C ILE A 506 -3.15 -16.46 -5.07
N ASP A 507 -2.05 -17.21 -5.10
CA ASP A 507 -0.70 -16.67 -4.95
C ASP A 507 -0.19 -16.10 -6.27
N GLY A 508 -0.30 -14.78 -6.41
CA GLY A 508 0.15 -14.04 -7.60
C GLY A 508 1.62 -14.29 -7.92
N ASP A 509 2.50 -14.36 -6.91
CA ASP A 509 3.94 -14.59 -7.10
C ASP A 509 4.21 -15.93 -7.78
N LEU A 510 3.45 -16.97 -7.39
CA LEU A 510 3.56 -18.28 -8.01
C LEU A 510 3.02 -18.25 -9.45
N ILE A 511 1.87 -17.60 -9.69
CA ILE A 511 1.29 -17.49 -11.04
C ILE A 511 2.25 -16.77 -11.99
N GLU A 512 2.86 -15.66 -11.57
CA GLU A 512 3.79 -14.89 -12.40
C GLU A 512 5.06 -15.65 -12.76
N SER A 513 5.51 -16.53 -11.87
CA SER A 513 6.68 -17.39 -12.12
C SER A 513 6.51 -18.28 -13.36
N PHE A 514 5.28 -18.50 -13.84
CA PHE A 514 5.01 -19.17 -15.11
C PHE A 514 5.77 -18.54 -16.28
N LEU A 515 5.86 -17.21 -16.34
CA LEU A 515 6.54 -16.48 -17.42
C LEU A 515 8.06 -16.72 -17.44
N ASP A 516 8.61 -17.25 -16.35
CA ASP A 516 10.03 -17.54 -16.18
C ASP A 516 10.40 -18.97 -16.56
N LEU A 517 9.40 -19.83 -16.76
CA LEU A 517 9.61 -21.22 -17.14
C LEU A 517 10.10 -21.35 -18.59
N SER A 518 10.84 -22.42 -18.86
CA SER A 518 11.14 -22.86 -20.23
C SER A 518 9.86 -23.28 -20.94
N ARG A 519 9.79 -23.11 -22.27
CA ARG A 519 8.58 -23.40 -23.05
C ARG A 519 8.08 -24.84 -22.92
N ASP A 520 8.97 -25.81 -22.74
CA ASP A 520 8.61 -27.22 -22.52
C ASP A 520 7.82 -27.41 -21.21
N LYS A 521 8.24 -26.71 -20.14
CA LYS A 521 7.54 -26.72 -18.85
C LYS A 521 6.24 -25.94 -18.90
N MET A 522 6.19 -24.82 -19.65
CA MET A 522 4.94 -24.11 -19.88
C MET A 522 3.92 -25.02 -20.58
N GLN A 523 4.37 -25.85 -21.52
CA GLN A 523 3.51 -26.82 -22.21
C GLN A 523 3.01 -27.93 -21.28
N GLU A 524 3.85 -28.41 -20.35
CA GLU A 524 3.45 -29.34 -19.29
C GLU A 524 2.34 -28.76 -18.40
N VAL A 525 2.43 -27.48 -18.04
CA VAL A 525 1.40 -26.78 -17.25
C VAL A 525 0.11 -26.56 -18.05
N ALA A 526 0.23 -26.15 -19.31
CA ALA A 526 -0.92 -25.94 -20.20
C ALA A 526 -1.73 -27.22 -20.47
N GLN A 527 -1.08 -28.38 -20.43
CA GLN A 527 -1.68 -29.65 -20.82
C GLN A 527 -2.94 -29.97 -19.99
N GLY A 528 -4.09 -30.05 -20.66
CA GLY A 528 -5.37 -30.40 -20.05
C GLY A 528 -6.00 -29.27 -19.22
N LEU A 529 -5.55 -28.02 -19.38
CA LEU A 529 -6.32 -26.86 -18.95
C LEU A 529 -7.36 -26.51 -20.02
N GLN A 530 -8.54 -26.09 -19.58
CA GLN A 530 -9.60 -25.62 -20.47
C GLN A 530 -9.89 -24.14 -20.24
N ILE A 531 -10.03 -23.39 -21.33
CA ILE A 531 -10.37 -21.97 -21.33
C ILE A 531 -11.66 -21.75 -22.12
N ASP A 532 -12.51 -20.84 -21.64
CA ASP A 532 -13.67 -20.36 -22.40
C ASP A 532 -13.17 -19.36 -23.45
N ASP A 533 -13.53 -19.57 -24.71
CA ASP A 533 -13.16 -18.68 -25.81
C ASP A 533 -14.10 -17.47 -25.98
N GLY A 534 -15.02 -17.26 -25.04
CA GLY A 534 -16.02 -16.19 -25.07
C GLY A 534 -17.25 -16.55 -25.91
N SER A 535 -17.28 -17.73 -26.53
CA SER A 535 -18.47 -18.30 -27.18
C SER A 535 -19.29 -19.20 -26.25
N GLY A 536 -18.82 -19.41 -25.01
CA GLY A 536 -19.41 -20.35 -24.04
C GLY A 536 -18.99 -21.80 -24.28
N MET A 537 -18.04 -22.05 -25.19
CA MET A 537 -17.42 -23.37 -25.40
C MET A 537 -16.03 -23.41 -24.78
N LYS A 538 -15.76 -24.49 -24.04
CA LYS A 538 -14.43 -24.76 -23.49
C LYS A 538 -13.53 -25.37 -24.55
N ARG A 539 -12.38 -24.74 -24.79
CA ARG A 539 -11.30 -25.29 -25.62
C ARG A 539 -10.06 -25.55 -24.78
N ASP A 540 -9.17 -26.40 -25.26
CA ASP A 540 -7.88 -26.61 -24.62
C ASP A 540 -7.05 -25.30 -24.67
N ALA A 541 -6.51 -24.93 -23.52
CA ALA A 541 -5.63 -23.77 -23.39
C ALA A 541 -4.26 -24.10 -23.97
N ASN A 542 -3.71 -23.19 -24.79
CA ASN A 542 -2.34 -23.29 -25.25
C ASN A 542 -1.40 -22.42 -24.40
N VAL A 543 -0.09 -22.58 -24.58
CA VAL A 543 0.93 -21.81 -23.84
C VAL A 543 0.77 -20.31 -24.08
N ASP A 544 0.48 -19.91 -25.31
CA ASP A 544 0.40 -18.49 -25.68
C ASP A 544 -0.86 -17.82 -25.06
N ASP A 545 -1.95 -18.58 -24.84
CA ASP A 545 -3.15 -18.13 -24.12
C ASP A 545 -2.82 -17.81 -22.65
N LEU A 546 -2.11 -18.71 -21.96
CA LEU A 546 -1.67 -18.52 -20.58
C LEU A 546 -0.68 -17.36 -20.45
N VAL A 547 0.30 -17.26 -21.36
CA VAL A 547 1.26 -16.15 -21.38
C VAL A 547 0.51 -14.83 -21.51
N LYS A 548 -0.45 -14.73 -22.45
CA LYS A 548 -1.23 -13.51 -22.63
C LYS A 548 -2.02 -13.15 -21.37
N MET A 549 -2.71 -14.11 -20.76
CA MET A 549 -3.51 -13.87 -19.55
C MET A 549 -2.64 -13.43 -18.37
N ILE A 550 -1.50 -14.09 -18.14
CA ILE A 550 -0.61 -13.76 -17.02
C ILE A 550 0.11 -12.43 -17.29
N GLU A 551 0.47 -12.11 -18.54
CA GLU A 551 0.96 -10.77 -18.92
C GLU A 551 -0.09 -9.66 -18.72
N GLU A 552 -1.38 -9.96 -18.81
CA GLU A 552 -2.45 -9.00 -18.50
C GLU A 552 -2.58 -8.82 -16.97
N LEU A 553 -2.41 -9.90 -16.19
CA LEU A 553 -2.44 -9.83 -14.73
C LEU A 553 -1.21 -9.12 -14.15
N THR A 554 -0.01 -9.28 -14.71
CA THR A 554 1.20 -8.60 -14.22
C THR A 554 1.16 -7.08 -14.41
N ARG A 555 0.21 -6.57 -15.20
CA ARG A 555 0.02 -5.13 -15.42
C ARG A 555 -0.80 -4.44 -14.34
N ILE A 556 -1.32 -5.17 -13.35
CA ILE A 556 -2.16 -4.58 -12.31
C ILE A 556 -1.35 -3.92 -11.17
N HIS A 557 -0.03 -4.17 -11.09
CA HIS A 557 0.85 -3.67 -10.05
C HIS A 557 2.21 -3.17 -10.55
#